data_AF-A0A254N8Q3-F1
#
_entry.id   AF-A0A254N8Q3-F1
#
_cell.length_a   1.000
_cell.length_b   1.000
_cell.length_c   1.000
_cell.angle_alpha   90.00
_cell.angle_beta   90.00
_cell.angle_gamma   90.00
#
_symmetry.space_group_name_H-M   'P 1'
#
loop_
_entity.id
_entity.type
_entity.pdbx_description
1 polymer ?
#
loop_
_entity_poly.entity_id
_entity_poly.type
_entity_poly.pdbx_seq_one_letter_code
_entity_poly.pdbx_strand_id
1 'polypeptide(L)'
;MNRRTHRPLAAAGEDAPETLQLRQQQLRARHELGRPLAAGPQPARARAPLPLAARVQAGVGVVSLSGALFVAQPLAMGVLVVVGAVSLTWAARGLWRAPRPVPGVPGELLPAAALASLDALLVRAAPELPEAAKPVLQRINAALAQAQQPEVIAALSLQDRAFVLQTVVRYLPDSLEAFLRLPPSRRAVPLADGQPSADDALVQQLGAVDERLQRCLQAGHDEAAEALLRQQRFLDAKARE
;
A
#
# COMPACT_ATOMS: atom_id res chain seq x y z
N MET A 1 -52.57 40.44 6.17
CA MET A 1 -51.52 39.86 5.29
C MET A 1 -50.37 39.39 6.17
N ASN A 2 -50.12 38.07 6.23
CA ASN A 2 -48.93 37.53 6.88
C ASN A 2 -48.52 36.24 6.15
N ARG A 3 -47.41 36.31 5.39
CA ARG A 3 -46.84 35.18 4.64
C ARG A 3 -46.00 34.32 5.59
N ARG A 4 -46.50 33.15 5.98
CA ARG A 4 -45.67 32.08 6.58
C ARG A 4 -45.19 31.15 5.46
N THR A 5 -43.91 31.26 5.13
CA THR A 5 -43.18 30.32 4.28
C THR A 5 -43.05 28.97 5.00
N HIS A 6 -43.60 27.91 4.40
CA HIS A 6 -43.27 26.53 4.77
C HIS A 6 -41.83 26.24 4.31
N ARG A 7 -40.95 25.92 5.26
CA ARG A 7 -39.64 25.32 5.01
C ARG A 7 -39.84 23.80 4.98
N PRO A 8 -39.55 23.08 3.89
CA PRO A 8 -39.57 21.63 3.92
C PRO A 8 -38.40 21.16 4.79
N LEU A 9 -38.72 20.36 5.82
CA LEU A 9 -37.74 19.68 6.65
C LEU A 9 -37.07 18.64 5.75
N ALA A 10 -35.81 18.89 5.36
CA ALA A 10 -35.03 17.94 4.60
C ALA A 10 -34.84 16.66 5.42
N ALA A 11 -35.22 15.52 4.82
CA ALA A 11 -34.96 14.19 5.32
C ALA A 11 -33.45 14.00 5.50
N ALA A 12 -32.98 14.03 6.74
CA ALA A 12 -31.64 13.66 7.15
C ALA A 12 -31.80 12.43 8.05
N GLY A 13 -31.63 11.22 7.51
CA GLY A 13 -31.86 10.01 8.31
C GLY A 13 -31.36 8.67 7.77
N GLU A 14 -31.20 8.47 6.47
CA GLU A 14 -30.98 7.09 5.95
C GLU A 14 -29.53 6.71 5.59
N ASP A 15 -28.60 7.66 5.43
CA ASP A 15 -27.19 7.34 5.03
C ASP A 15 -26.22 7.10 6.21
N ALA A 16 -26.68 7.24 7.45
CA ALA A 16 -25.84 7.12 8.65
C ALA A 16 -25.32 5.69 8.99
N PRO A 17 -26.06 4.58 8.77
CA PRO A 17 -25.58 3.26 9.18
C PRO A 17 -24.47 2.70 8.26
N GLU A 18 -24.54 2.95 6.95
CA GLU A 18 -23.56 2.42 5.99
C GLU A 18 -22.17 3.03 6.19
N THR A 19 -22.11 4.34 6.45
CA THR A 19 -20.83 5.04 6.66
C THR A 19 -20.09 4.58 7.93
N LEU A 20 -20.84 4.18 8.98
CA LEU A 20 -20.26 3.64 10.21
C LEU A 20 -19.74 2.21 10.03
N GLN A 21 -20.45 1.38 9.27
CA GLN A 21 -20.02 0.00 8.97
C GLN A 21 -18.76 -0.03 8.14
N LEU A 22 -18.70 0.79 7.07
CA LEU A 22 -17.49 0.95 6.26
C LEU A 22 -16.31 1.41 7.11
N ARG A 23 -16.54 2.33 8.07
CA ARG A 23 -15.50 2.81 8.97
C ARG A 23 -15.02 1.73 9.94
N GLN A 24 -15.92 0.92 10.50
CA GLN A 24 -15.53 -0.22 11.34
C GLN A 24 -14.76 -1.28 10.56
N GLN A 25 -15.17 -1.60 9.33
CA GLN A 25 -14.46 -2.54 8.46
C GLN A 25 -13.04 -2.02 8.14
N GLN A 26 -12.89 -0.73 7.83
CA GLN A 26 -11.58 -0.12 7.63
C GLN A 26 -10.70 -0.17 8.89
N LEU A 27 -11.28 0.00 10.08
CA LEU A 27 -10.54 -0.13 11.33
C LEU A 27 -10.08 -1.57 11.57
N ARG A 28 -10.94 -2.56 11.31
CA ARG A 28 -10.57 -3.99 11.43
C ARG A 28 -9.48 -4.38 10.45
N ALA A 29 -9.60 -3.99 9.17
CA ALA A 29 -8.57 -4.18 8.16
C ALA A 29 -7.22 -3.58 8.58
N ARG A 30 -7.23 -2.40 9.23
CA ARG A 30 -6.02 -1.78 9.79
C ARG A 30 -5.45 -2.58 10.96
N HIS A 31 -6.30 -3.05 11.87
CA HIS A 31 -5.84 -3.88 12.99
C HIS A 31 -5.27 -5.22 12.52
N GLU A 32 -5.82 -5.81 11.45
CA GLU A 32 -5.34 -7.06 10.86
C GLU A 32 -3.99 -6.91 10.13
N LEU A 33 -3.64 -5.74 9.58
CA LEU A 33 -2.39 -5.57 8.83
C LEU A 33 -1.29 -4.84 9.62
N GLY A 34 -1.59 -4.39 10.84
CA GLY A 34 -0.64 -3.75 11.74
C GLY A 34 -0.59 -2.23 11.65
N ARG A 35 0.45 -1.64 12.25
CA ARG A 35 0.63 -0.18 12.31
C ARG A 35 0.94 0.37 10.90
N PRO A 36 0.28 1.46 10.46
CA PRO A 36 0.56 2.06 9.16
C PRO A 36 2.01 2.53 9.06
N LEU A 37 2.67 2.20 7.96
CA LEU A 37 4.09 2.49 7.73
C LEU A 37 4.33 3.99 7.59
N ALA A 38 3.39 4.72 6.97
CA ALA A 38 3.50 6.16 6.75
C ALA A 38 3.42 6.99 8.04
N ALA A 39 3.00 6.39 9.16
CA ALA A 39 3.01 7.08 10.45
C ALA A 39 4.44 7.29 11.01
N GLY A 40 5.43 6.58 10.45
CA GLY A 40 6.83 6.65 10.84
C GLY A 40 7.11 6.21 12.29
N PRO A 41 8.40 6.11 12.67
CA PRO A 41 8.80 6.06 14.06
C PRO A 41 8.52 7.42 14.70
N GLN A 42 7.37 7.56 15.35
CA GLN A 42 7.04 8.79 16.09
C GLN A 42 7.91 8.89 17.35
N PRO A 43 8.81 9.88 17.49
CA PRO A 43 9.18 10.33 18.83
C PRO A 43 7.90 10.83 19.51
N ALA A 44 7.75 10.57 20.81
CA ALA A 44 6.58 10.93 21.61
C ALA A 44 6.27 12.44 21.45
N ARG A 45 5.39 12.79 20.52
CA ARG A 45 5.01 14.18 20.24
C ARG A 45 3.86 14.52 21.16
N ALA A 46 4.14 15.38 22.14
CA ALA A 46 3.13 15.99 23.01
C ALA A 46 2.00 16.58 22.15
N ARG A 47 0.77 16.14 22.42
CA ARG A 47 -0.45 16.59 21.74
C ARG A 47 -0.63 18.10 21.97
N ALA A 48 -0.40 18.90 20.94
CA ALA A 48 -0.98 20.24 20.85
C ALA A 48 -2.41 20.12 20.27
N PRO A 49 -3.41 20.84 20.81
CA PRO A 49 -4.78 20.80 20.32
C PRO A 49 -4.88 21.50 18.96
N LEU A 50 -5.49 20.81 17.97
CA LEU A 50 -5.71 21.33 16.63
C LEU A 50 -6.85 22.38 16.62
N PRO A 51 -6.68 23.53 15.95
CA PRO A 51 -7.75 24.52 15.80
C PRO A 51 -8.81 24.08 14.77
N LEU A 52 -10.06 24.44 15.06
CA LEU A 52 -11.35 24.09 14.44
C LEU A 52 -11.53 24.46 12.94
N ALA A 53 -10.53 24.97 12.24
CA ALA A 53 -10.69 25.60 10.92
C ALA A 53 -10.53 24.65 9.70
N ALA A 54 -10.04 23.42 9.88
CA ALA A 54 -9.72 22.51 8.76
C ALA A 54 -10.89 21.60 8.32
N ARG A 55 -12.13 22.12 8.32
CA ARG A 55 -13.36 21.33 8.01
C ARG A 55 -14.07 21.70 6.71
N VAL A 56 -13.50 22.51 5.83
CA VAL A 56 -14.16 22.86 4.57
C VAL A 56 -13.19 22.72 3.42
N GLN A 57 -13.29 21.60 2.68
CA GLN A 57 -13.19 21.57 1.22
C GLN A 57 -13.47 20.14 0.71
N ALA A 58 -14.73 19.90 0.39
CA ALA A 58 -15.18 18.85 -0.51
C ALA A 58 -15.83 19.54 -1.71
N GLY A 59 -15.61 19.02 -2.92
CA GLY A 59 -16.50 19.26 -4.05
C GLY A 59 -15.85 19.32 -5.42
N VAL A 60 -16.54 18.69 -6.39
CA VAL A 60 -16.44 18.81 -7.86
C VAL A 60 -15.46 17.83 -8.53
N GLY A 61 -15.87 16.93 -9.45
CA GLY A 61 -17.17 16.79 -10.08
C GLY A 61 -17.33 15.48 -10.87
N VAL A 62 -18.59 15.08 -10.99
CA VAL A 62 -19.11 14.05 -11.90
C VAL A 62 -19.70 14.79 -13.10
N VAL A 63 -19.24 14.47 -14.30
CA VAL A 63 -19.90 14.88 -15.56
C VAL A 63 -20.26 13.63 -16.33
N SER A 64 -21.56 13.48 -16.53
CA SER A 64 -22.27 12.52 -17.36
C SER A 64 -21.80 12.54 -18.82
N LEU A 65 -21.81 11.37 -19.46
CA LEU A 65 -22.08 11.28 -20.90
C LEU A 65 -22.97 10.06 -21.19
N SER A 66 -24.28 10.29 -21.14
CA SER A 66 -25.28 9.47 -21.84
C SER A 66 -25.37 9.96 -23.27
N GLY A 67 -25.20 9.07 -24.25
CA GLY A 67 -25.47 9.37 -25.64
C GLY A 67 -24.86 8.36 -26.61
N ALA A 68 -25.61 7.28 -26.91
CA ALA A 68 -25.66 6.61 -28.22
C ALA A 68 -26.24 5.19 -28.06
N LEU A 69 -27.57 5.09 -28.00
CA LEU A 69 -28.30 3.94 -28.53
C LEU A 69 -28.82 4.35 -29.90
N PHE A 70 -28.87 3.40 -30.84
CA PHE A 70 -29.33 3.47 -32.24
C PHE A 70 -28.33 3.89 -33.32
N VAL A 71 -27.50 2.93 -33.77
CA VAL A 71 -27.25 2.69 -35.20
C VAL A 71 -27.15 1.17 -35.42
N ALA A 72 -28.06 0.62 -36.22
CA ALA A 72 -28.01 -0.73 -36.74
C ALA A 72 -27.03 -0.78 -37.91
N GLN A 73 -25.94 -1.56 -37.84
CA GLN A 73 -25.17 -2.11 -38.99
C GLN A 73 -23.98 -2.99 -38.53
N PRO A 74 -23.48 -3.93 -39.36
CA PRO A 74 -22.50 -4.97 -38.99
C PRO A 74 -21.05 -4.44 -38.95
N LEU A 75 -20.86 -3.23 -38.40
CA LEU A 75 -19.56 -2.63 -38.06
C LEU A 75 -19.30 -2.68 -36.55
N ALA A 76 -20.06 -3.50 -35.81
CA ALA A 76 -19.91 -3.69 -34.36
C ALA A 76 -18.59 -4.39 -33.97
N MET A 77 -17.95 -5.11 -34.90
CA MET A 77 -16.67 -5.80 -34.63
C MET A 77 -15.45 -4.86 -34.67
N GLY A 78 -15.51 -3.75 -35.41
CA GLY A 78 -14.39 -2.79 -35.50
C GLY A 78 -14.26 -1.90 -34.26
N VAL A 79 -15.41 -1.49 -33.69
CA VAL A 79 -15.43 -0.60 -32.51
C VAL A 79 -15.03 -1.34 -31.23
N LEU A 80 -15.30 -2.64 -31.12
CA LEU A 80 -14.85 -3.47 -29.99
C LEU A 80 -13.32 -3.59 -29.91
N VAL A 81 -12.61 -3.58 -31.04
CA VAL A 81 -11.14 -3.61 -31.06
C VAL A 81 -10.54 -2.27 -30.63
N VAL A 82 -11.15 -1.15 -31.04
CA VAL A 82 -10.67 0.19 -30.65
C VAL A 82 -10.97 0.48 -29.18
N VAL A 83 -12.15 0.11 -28.65
CA VAL A 83 -12.46 0.24 -27.22
C VAL A 83 -11.62 -0.73 -26.38
N GLY A 84 -11.37 -1.95 -26.87
CA GLY A 84 -10.43 -2.90 -26.24
C GLY A 84 -9.00 -2.35 -26.17
N ALA A 85 -8.50 -1.74 -27.25
CA ALA A 85 -7.16 -1.14 -27.28
C ALA A 85 -7.05 0.14 -26.42
N VAL A 86 -8.10 0.95 -26.36
CA VAL A 86 -8.15 2.14 -25.47
C VAL A 86 -8.24 1.72 -24.00
N SER A 87 -8.95 0.63 -23.68
CA SER A 87 -9.02 0.08 -22.31
C SER A 87 -7.69 -0.51 -21.87
N LEU A 88 -6.99 -1.23 -22.76
CA LEU A 88 -5.67 -1.79 -22.47
C LEU A 88 -4.60 -0.70 -22.32
N THR A 89 -4.68 0.37 -23.11
CA THR A 89 -3.76 1.51 -22.98
C THR A 89 -4.06 2.37 -21.76
N TRP A 90 -5.31 2.47 -21.29
CA TRP A 90 -5.63 3.14 -20.02
C TRP A 90 -5.20 2.29 -18.81
N ALA A 91 -5.35 0.97 -18.86
CA ALA A 91 -4.80 0.04 -17.86
C ALA A 91 -3.26 0.06 -17.82
N ALA A 92 -2.61 0.12 -19.00
CA ALA A 92 -1.17 0.31 -19.10
C ALA A 92 -0.73 1.70 -18.59
N ARG A 93 -1.51 2.76 -18.83
CA ARG A 93 -1.19 4.13 -18.38
C ARG A 93 -1.40 4.33 -16.88
N GLY A 94 -2.27 3.54 -16.25
CA GLY A 94 -2.37 3.40 -14.80
C GLY A 94 -1.14 2.70 -14.20
N LEU A 95 -0.64 1.66 -14.85
CA LEU A 95 0.63 0.97 -14.51
C LEU A 95 1.88 1.88 -14.60
N TRP A 96 1.82 2.96 -15.37
CA TRP A 96 2.98 3.83 -15.65
C TRP A 96 2.93 5.18 -14.94
N ARG A 97 1.87 5.45 -14.15
CA ARG A 97 1.90 6.57 -13.20
C ARG A 97 2.69 6.16 -11.96
N ALA A 98 4.00 6.03 -12.12
CA ALA A 98 4.90 6.15 -10.99
C ALA A 98 4.60 7.50 -10.31
N PRO A 99 4.38 7.54 -8.98
CA PRO A 99 4.28 8.80 -8.27
C PRO A 99 5.51 9.64 -8.61
N ARG A 100 5.30 10.89 -9.06
CA ARG A 100 6.41 11.81 -9.31
C ARG A 100 7.26 11.84 -8.04
N PRO A 101 8.58 11.56 -8.12
CA PRO A 101 9.44 11.66 -6.95
C PRO A 101 9.41 13.12 -6.50
N VAL A 102 8.73 13.37 -5.38
CA VAL A 102 8.96 14.58 -4.60
C VAL A 102 10.41 14.50 -4.15
N PRO A 103 11.24 15.55 -4.31
CA PRO A 103 12.61 15.52 -3.83
C PRO A 103 12.59 15.15 -2.34
N GLY A 104 13.12 13.96 -2.04
CA GLY A 104 13.15 13.41 -0.70
C GLY A 104 14.01 14.28 0.21
N VAL A 105 13.68 14.29 1.50
CA VAL A 105 14.57 14.86 2.50
C VAL A 105 15.86 14.02 2.48
N PRO A 106 17.06 14.63 2.40
CA PRO A 106 18.31 13.86 2.41
C PRO A 106 18.38 13.00 3.67
N GLY A 107 18.49 11.67 3.48
CA GLY A 107 18.50 10.66 4.55
C GLY A 107 17.26 9.78 4.64
N GLU A 108 16.19 10.05 3.89
CA GLU A 108 14.98 9.22 3.88
C GLU A 108 15.13 8.04 2.90
N LEU A 109 15.15 6.80 3.42
CA LEU A 109 15.24 5.58 2.59
C LEU A 109 13.94 5.34 1.81
N LEU A 110 12.80 5.52 2.47
CA LEU A 110 11.47 5.23 1.94
C LEU A 110 10.64 6.51 1.91
N PRO A 111 10.27 7.04 0.72
CA PRO A 111 9.49 8.25 0.61
C PRO A 111 8.14 8.10 1.32
N ALA A 112 7.78 9.05 2.20
CA ALA A 112 6.50 9.05 2.92
C ALA A 112 5.28 8.92 1.99
N ALA A 113 5.32 9.50 0.79
CA ALA A 113 4.26 9.38 -0.20
C ALA A 113 4.09 7.93 -0.72
N ALA A 114 5.19 7.21 -0.90
CA ALA A 114 5.17 5.81 -1.33
C ALA A 114 4.60 4.93 -0.21
N LEU A 115 5.03 5.14 1.04
CA LEU A 115 4.48 4.44 2.20
C LEU A 115 2.97 4.69 2.37
N ALA A 116 2.52 5.95 2.22
CA ALA A 116 1.11 6.28 2.31
C ALA A 116 0.28 5.62 1.19
N SER A 117 0.84 5.53 -0.02
CA SER A 117 0.19 4.84 -1.13
C SER A 117 0.09 3.34 -0.90
N LEU A 118 1.14 2.72 -0.35
CA LEU A 118 1.15 1.31 0.03
C LEU A 118 0.15 1.04 1.16
N ASP A 119 0.11 1.87 2.21
CA ASP A 119 -0.86 1.74 3.31
C ASP A 119 -2.31 1.81 2.79
N ALA A 120 -2.60 2.73 1.86
CA ALA A 120 -3.93 2.84 1.24
C ALA A 120 -4.29 1.59 0.43
N LEU A 121 -3.32 1.05 -0.32
CA LEU A 121 -3.49 -0.18 -1.09
C LEU A 121 -3.71 -1.38 -0.17
N LEU A 122 -2.97 -1.50 0.93
CA LEU A 122 -3.11 -2.57 1.91
C LEU A 122 -4.49 -2.55 2.57
N VAL A 123 -5.00 -1.38 2.94
CA VAL A 123 -6.38 -1.24 3.49
C VAL A 123 -7.44 -1.69 2.47
N ARG A 124 -7.24 -1.38 1.19
CA ARG A 124 -8.14 -1.80 0.11
C ARG A 124 -8.04 -3.31 -0.16
N ALA A 125 -6.84 -3.88 -0.08
CA ALA A 125 -6.58 -5.28 -0.35
C ALA A 125 -7.03 -6.19 0.81
N ALA A 126 -6.95 -5.71 2.06
CA ALA A 126 -7.24 -6.46 3.29
C ALA A 126 -8.45 -7.42 3.22
N PRO A 127 -9.66 -7.01 2.81
CA PRO A 127 -10.83 -7.90 2.79
C PRO A 127 -10.78 -8.98 1.70
N GLU A 128 -9.95 -8.78 0.67
CA GLU A 128 -9.87 -9.65 -0.50
C GLU A 128 -8.71 -10.67 -0.41
N LEU A 129 -7.83 -10.50 0.58
CA LEU A 129 -6.62 -11.30 0.74
C LEU A 129 -6.91 -12.68 1.34
N PRO A 130 -6.18 -13.72 0.89
CA PRO A 130 -6.27 -15.04 1.51
C PRO A 130 -5.71 -14.98 2.93
N GLU A 131 -6.31 -15.73 3.86
CA GLU A 131 -5.91 -15.74 5.28
C GLU A 131 -4.42 -16.08 5.48
N ALA A 132 -3.86 -16.94 4.63
CA ALA A 132 -2.45 -17.29 4.66
C ALA A 132 -1.49 -16.13 4.28
N ALA A 133 -1.94 -15.14 3.51
CA ALA A 133 -1.11 -13.99 3.11
C ALA A 133 -1.03 -12.92 4.20
N LYS A 134 -2.05 -12.79 5.05
CA LYS A 134 -2.12 -11.79 6.13
C LYS A 134 -0.90 -11.83 7.07
N PRO A 135 -0.50 -12.98 7.65
CA PRO A 135 0.66 -13.02 8.54
C PRO A 135 1.98 -12.71 7.82
N VAL A 136 2.10 -13.04 6.52
CA VAL A 136 3.29 -12.71 5.72
C VAL A 136 3.38 -11.19 5.51
N LEU A 137 2.27 -10.53 5.18
CA LEU A 137 2.22 -9.07 5.04
C LEU A 137 2.50 -8.35 6.37
N GLN A 138 2.03 -8.87 7.49
CA GLN A 138 2.35 -8.32 8.80
C GLN A 138 3.86 -8.33 9.07
N ARG A 139 4.55 -9.44 8.74
CA ARG A 139 6.01 -9.53 8.88
C ARG A 139 6.75 -8.59 7.95
N ILE A 140 6.29 -8.48 6.70
CA ILE A 140 6.83 -7.51 5.72
C ILE A 140 6.66 -6.08 6.24
N ASN A 141 5.49 -5.72 6.77
CA ASN A 141 5.26 -4.40 7.36
C ASN A 141 6.18 -4.15 8.56
N ALA A 142 6.37 -5.14 9.43
CA ALA A 142 7.30 -5.03 10.55
C ALA A 142 8.76 -4.82 10.06
N ALA A 143 9.18 -5.57 9.05
CA ALA A 143 10.51 -5.44 8.44
C ALA A 143 10.71 -4.07 7.78
N LEU A 144 9.71 -3.56 7.06
CA LEU A 144 9.75 -2.22 6.46
C LEU A 144 9.74 -1.10 7.52
N ALA A 145 9.06 -1.30 8.65
CA ALA A 145 9.12 -0.37 9.77
C ALA A 145 10.52 -0.36 10.42
N GLN A 146 11.15 -1.53 10.55
CA GLN A 146 12.52 -1.65 11.04
C GLN A 146 13.53 -1.03 10.07
N ALA A 147 13.37 -1.24 8.76
CA ALA A 147 14.24 -0.67 7.74
C ALA A 147 14.24 0.87 7.68
N GLN A 148 13.26 1.52 8.30
CA GLN A 148 13.19 2.98 8.43
C GLN A 148 13.98 3.53 9.62
N GLN A 149 14.49 2.66 10.50
CA GLN A 149 15.28 3.11 11.64
C GLN A 149 16.64 3.66 11.15
N PRO A 150 17.09 4.83 11.63
CA PRO A 150 18.32 5.47 11.14
C PRO A 150 19.56 4.56 11.22
N GLU A 151 19.66 3.77 12.29
CA GLU A 151 20.74 2.80 12.53
C GLU A 151 20.74 1.69 11.47
N VAL A 152 19.56 1.16 11.16
CA VAL A 152 19.39 0.12 10.14
C VAL A 152 19.66 0.70 8.75
N ILE A 153 19.13 1.88 8.44
CA ILE A 153 19.41 2.56 7.17
C ILE A 153 20.92 2.69 6.99
N ALA A 154 21.65 3.12 8.01
CA ALA A 154 23.10 3.28 7.95
C ALA A 154 23.83 1.96 7.68
N ALA A 155 23.40 0.85 8.29
CA ALA A 155 23.98 -0.48 8.12
C ALA A 155 23.65 -1.16 6.77
N LEU A 156 22.57 -0.74 6.09
CA LEU A 156 22.19 -1.35 4.81
C LEU A 156 23.15 -0.95 3.69
N SER A 157 23.56 -1.96 2.90
CA SER A 157 24.29 -1.76 1.65
C SER A 157 23.46 -0.97 0.62
N LEU A 158 24.11 -0.36 -0.37
CA LEU A 158 23.40 0.38 -1.43
C LEU A 158 22.39 -0.51 -2.18
N GLN A 159 22.75 -1.77 -2.42
CA GLN A 159 21.89 -2.73 -3.09
C GLN A 159 20.66 -3.09 -2.24
N ASP A 160 20.85 -3.26 -0.93
CA ASP A 160 19.74 -3.59 -0.03
C ASP A 160 18.80 -2.40 0.17
N ARG A 161 19.34 -1.18 0.24
CA ARG A 161 18.54 0.05 0.22
C ARG A 161 17.68 0.15 -1.04
N ALA A 162 18.26 -0.13 -2.20
CA ALA A 162 17.54 -0.14 -3.47
C ALA A 162 16.45 -1.22 -3.48
N PHE A 163 16.73 -2.41 -2.93
CA PHE A 163 15.75 -3.48 -2.82
C PHE A 163 14.57 -3.08 -1.91
N VAL A 164 14.85 -2.56 -0.70
CA VAL A 164 13.81 -2.09 0.24
C VAL A 164 12.91 -1.02 -0.40
N LEU A 165 13.51 -0.06 -1.12
CA LEU A 165 12.76 0.94 -1.87
C LEU A 165 11.87 0.33 -2.95
N GLN A 166 12.39 -0.60 -3.76
CA GLN A 166 11.62 -1.27 -4.80
C GLN A 166 10.50 -2.13 -4.24
N THR A 167 10.68 -2.71 -3.06
CA THR A 167 9.63 -3.47 -2.38
C THR A 167 8.40 -2.60 -2.11
N VAL A 168 8.60 -1.36 -1.67
CA VAL A 168 7.50 -0.42 -1.38
C VAL A 168 6.91 0.18 -2.66
N VAL A 169 7.74 0.55 -3.62
CA VAL A 169 7.30 1.31 -4.81
C VAL A 169 6.75 0.40 -5.91
N ARG A 170 7.18 -0.86 -5.96
CA ARG A 170 6.93 -1.74 -7.10
C ARG A 170 6.51 -3.15 -6.72
N TYR A 171 7.33 -3.91 -5.97
CA TYR A 171 7.07 -5.35 -5.81
C TYR A 171 5.78 -5.64 -5.06
N LEU A 172 5.54 -5.02 -3.89
CA LEU A 172 4.29 -5.22 -3.16
C LEU A 172 3.08 -4.65 -3.90
N PRO A 173 3.10 -3.39 -4.40
CA PRO A 173 1.99 -2.86 -5.18
C PRO A 173 1.63 -3.74 -6.38
N ASP A 174 2.62 -4.13 -7.19
CA ASP A 174 2.40 -4.91 -8.41
C ASP A 174 1.77 -6.28 -8.10
N SER A 175 2.30 -7.01 -7.11
CA SER A 175 1.76 -8.32 -6.70
C SER A 175 0.33 -8.21 -6.19
N LEU A 176 0.04 -7.25 -5.32
CA LEU A 176 -1.29 -7.07 -4.76
C LEU A 176 -2.30 -6.58 -5.80
N GLU A 177 -1.90 -5.67 -6.70
CA GLU A 177 -2.78 -5.23 -7.78
C GLU A 177 -3.05 -6.32 -8.81
N ALA A 178 -2.04 -7.12 -9.18
CA ALA A 178 -2.23 -8.26 -10.07
C ALA A 178 -3.24 -9.25 -9.50
N PHE A 179 -3.14 -9.54 -8.20
CA PHE A 179 -4.10 -10.39 -7.49
C PHE A 179 -5.51 -9.80 -7.45
N LEU A 180 -5.64 -8.50 -7.13
CA LEU A 180 -6.94 -7.83 -7.07
C LEU A 180 -7.65 -7.71 -8.42
N ARG A 181 -6.91 -7.74 -9.53
CA ARG A 181 -7.51 -7.77 -10.88
C ARG A 181 -8.21 -9.09 -11.21
N LEU A 182 -7.87 -10.17 -10.49
CA LEU A 182 -8.51 -11.45 -10.70
C LEU A 182 -9.90 -11.48 -10.02
N PRO A 183 -10.95 -11.94 -10.72
CA PRO A 183 -12.27 -12.14 -10.11
C PRO A 183 -12.16 -13.09 -8.91
N PRO A 184 -12.87 -12.83 -7.79
CA PRO A 184 -12.78 -13.68 -6.60
C PRO A 184 -13.05 -15.16 -6.87
N SER A 185 -13.97 -15.47 -7.78
CA SER A 185 -14.32 -16.84 -8.18
C SER A 185 -13.21 -17.61 -8.89
N ARG A 186 -12.16 -16.94 -9.36
CA ARG A 186 -11.03 -17.55 -10.08
C ARG A 186 -9.76 -17.67 -9.23
N ARG A 187 -9.71 -17.09 -8.04
CA ARG A 187 -8.46 -16.98 -7.27
C ARG A 187 -7.98 -18.30 -6.66
N ALA A 188 -8.91 -19.13 -6.20
CA ALA A 188 -8.63 -20.47 -5.68
C ALA A 188 -8.44 -21.53 -6.78
N VAL A 189 -8.69 -21.18 -8.05
CA VAL A 189 -8.53 -22.11 -9.19
C VAL A 189 -7.09 -22.00 -9.70
N PRO A 190 -6.45 -23.11 -10.09
CA PRO A 190 -5.15 -23.09 -10.76
C PRO A 190 -5.14 -22.12 -11.95
N LEU A 191 -4.08 -21.31 -12.07
CA LEU A 191 -3.94 -20.34 -13.15
C LEU A 191 -3.75 -21.02 -14.51
N ALA A 192 -3.10 -22.18 -14.51
CA ALA A 192 -2.90 -23.07 -15.66
C ALA A 192 -2.66 -24.51 -15.16
N ASP A 193 -2.61 -25.47 -16.08
CA ASP A 193 -2.30 -26.87 -15.74
C ASP A 193 -0.92 -26.98 -15.06
N GLY A 194 -0.92 -27.56 -13.86
CA GLY A 194 0.27 -27.71 -13.03
C GLY A 194 0.80 -26.42 -12.38
N GLN A 195 0.10 -25.29 -12.53
CA GLN A 195 0.46 -24.02 -11.88
C GLN A 195 -0.32 -23.81 -10.57
N PRO A 196 0.24 -23.05 -9.62
CA PRO A 196 -0.47 -22.68 -8.40
C PRO A 196 -1.74 -21.88 -8.71
N SER A 197 -2.65 -21.86 -7.73
CA SER A 197 -3.76 -20.91 -7.72
C SER A 197 -3.24 -19.48 -7.55
N ALA A 198 -4.07 -18.47 -7.79
CA ALA A 198 -3.67 -17.09 -7.54
C ALA A 198 -3.42 -16.82 -6.06
N ASP A 199 -4.19 -17.47 -5.18
CA ASP A 199 -4.01 -17.40 -3.73
C ASP A 199 -2.62 -17.94 -3.32
N ASP A 200 -2.28 -19.13 -3.82
CA ASP A 200 -0.98 -19.77 -3.54
C ASP A 200 0.18 -18.96 -4.14
N ALA A 201 0.03 -18.49 -5.38
CA ALA A 201 1.04 -17.69 -6.06
C ALA A 201 1.32 -16.38 -5.31
N LEU A 202 0.29 -15.70 -4.80
CA LEU A 202 0.45 -14.49 -3.99
C LEU A 202 1.20 -14.81 -2.70
N VAL A 203 0.81 -15.86 -1.99
CA VAL A 203 1.49 -16.26 -0.74
C VAL A 203 2.96 -16.58 -0.99
N GLN A 204 3.28 -17.30 -2.06
CA GLN A 204 4.66 -17.61 -2.44
C GLN A 204 5.46 -16.35 -2.78
N GLN A 205 4.89 -15.43 -3.56
CA GLN A 205 5.55 -14.17 -3.92
C GLN A 205 5.84 -13.32 -2.69
N LEU A 206 4.85 -13.17 -1.79
CA LEU A 206 5.02 -12.44 -0.55
C LEU A 206 6.05 -13.12 0.36
N GLY A 207 6.06 -14.45 0.42
CA GLY A 207 7.07 -15.21 1.16
C GLY A 207 8.49 -14.92 0.65
N ALA A 208 8.70 -14.93 -0.67
CA ALA A 208 10.00 -14.63 -1.26
C ALA A 208 10.48 -13.19 -0.97
N VAL A 209 9.54 -12.22 -0.97
CA VAL A 209 9.83 -10.83 -0.60
C VAL A 209 10.20 -10.71 0.88
N ASP A 210 9.44 -11.35 1.77
CA ASP A 210 9.70 -11.40 3.22
C ASP A 210 11.09 -11.98 3.49
N GLU A 211 11.40 -13.16 2.95
CA GLU A 211 12.71 -13.80 3.11
C GLU A 211 13.88 -12.94 2.62
N ARG A 212 13.70 -12.22 1.51
CA ARG A 212 14.74 -11.31 1.03
C ARG A 212 14.88 -10.08 1.93
N LEU A 213 13.78 -9.50 2.40
CA LEU A 213 13.82 -8.40 3.37
C LEU A 213 14.53 -8.79 4.67
N GLN A 214 14.19 -9.95 5.25
CA GLN A 214 14.83 -10.45 6.47
C GLN A 214 16.34 -10.60 6.29
N ARG A 215 16.79 -11.17 5.16
CA ARG A 215 18.22 -11.29 4.84
C ARG A 215 18.93 -9.95 4.74
N CYS A 216 18.30 -8.95 4.13
CA CYS A 216 18.86 -7.59 4.07
C CYS A 216 19.06 -7.00 5.48
N LEU A 217 18.07 -7.18 6.36
CA LEU A 217 18.13 -6.67 7.73
C LEU A 217 19.16 -7.42 8.59
N GLN A 218 19.25 -8.73 8.41
CA GLN A 218 20.17 -9.58 9.19
C GLN A 218 21.63 -9.31 8.86
N ALA A 219 21.96 -9.10 7.58
CA ALA A 219 23.32 -8.75 7.16
C ALA A 219 23.84 -7.47 7.86
N GLY A 220 22.97 -6.48 8.07
CA GLY A 220 23.33 -5.27 8.81
C GLY A 220 23.58 -5.51 10.30
N HIS A 221 22.84 -6.44 10.93
CA HIS A 221 23.07 -6.82 12.32
C HIS A 221 24.39 -7.58 12.51
N ASP A 222 24.71 -8.49 11.59
CA ASP A 222 25.94 -9.29 11.66
C ASP A 222 27.18 -8.40 11.58
N GLU A 223 27.20 -7.39 10.69
CA GLU A 223 28.31 -6.43 10.60
C GLU A 223 28.49 -5.62 11.88
N ALA A 224 27.39 -5.17 12.50
CA ALA A 224 27.43 -4.45 13.77
C ALA A 224 27.95 -5.34 14.92
N ALA A 225 27.54 -6.61 14.96
CA ALA A 225 28.02 -7.57 15.95
C ALA A 225 29.52 -7.85 15.79
N GLU A 226 30.01 -8.01 14.55
CA GLU A 226 31.43 -8.19 14.27
C GLU A 226 32.28 -6.97 14.66
N ALA A 227 31.76 -5.75 14.45
CA ALA A 227 32.43 -4.53 14.88
C ALA A 227 32.60 -4.48 16.41
N LEU A 228 31.57 -4.85 17.17
CA LEU A 228 31.63 -4.92 18.64
C LEU A 228 32.65 -5.96 19.13
N LEU A 229 32.66 -7.16 18.52
CA LEU A 229 33.61 -8.21 18.88
C LEU A 229 35.06 -7.80 18.58
N ARG A 230 35.31 -7.05 17.49
CA ARG A 230 36.63 -6.49 17.18
C ARG A 230 37.07 -5.49 18.24
N GLN A 231 36.18 -4.61 18.68
CA GLN A 231 36.47 -3.63 19.71
C GLN A 231 36.77 -4.29 21.06
N GLN A 232 36.02 -5.33 21.44
CA GLN A 232 36.29 -6.10 22.65
C GLN A 232 37.70 -6.71 22.63
N ARG A 233 38.08 -7.38 21.53
CA ARG A 233 39.41 -7.97 21.38
C ARG A 233 40.53 -6.94 21.46
N PHE A 234 40.32 -5.75 20.91
CA PHE A 234 41.27 -4.64 21.01
C PHE A 234 41.45 -4.15 22.45
N LEU A 235 40.35 -3.99 23.19
CA LEU A 235 40.39 -3.58 24.61
C LEU A 235 41.07 -4.66 25.48
N ASP A 236 40.77 -5.93 25.24
CA ASP A 236 41.39 -7.06 25.94
C ASP A 236 42.89 -7.17 25.67
N ALA A 237 43.34 -6.80 24.46
CA ALA A 237 44.76 -6.73 24.13
C ALA A 237 45.43 -5.54 24.84
N LYS A 238 44.77 -4.38 24.87
CA LYS A 238 45.27 -3.17 25.55
C LYS A 238 45.35 -3.30 27.07
N ALA A 239 44.46 -4.07 27.69
CA ALA A 239 44.48 -4.31 29.13
C ALA A 239 45.61 -5.24 29.60
N ARG A 240 46.30 -5.92 28.68
CA ARG A 240 47.41 -6.84 28.96
C ARG A 240 48.79 -6.23 28.69
N GLU A 241 48.84 -5.04 28.10
CA GLU A 241 50.05 -4.20 27.96
C GLU A 241 50.28 -3.37 29.22
#